data_AF-A0A2J0L3Z6-F1
#
_entry.id   AF-A0A2J0L3Z6-F1
#
_cell.length_a   1.000
_cell.length_b   1.000
_cell.length_c   1.000
_cell.angle_alpha   90.00
_cell.angle_beta   90.00
_cell.angle_gamma   90.00
#
_symmetry.space_group_name_H-M   'P 1'
#
loop_
_entity.id
_entity.type
_entity.pdbx_description
1 polymer ?
#
loop_
_entity_poly.entity_id
_entity_poly.type
_entity_poly.pdbx_seq_one_letter_code
_entity_poly.pdbx_strand_id
1 'polypeptide(L)'
;MTKVLVVFCILSIFLVGCAGIEPPTPEQVINNPLGTDPLRVGMTKDEVVSIWGKPDVVNQAGLSKGLGGTKKEEWAYYPEYSNVPIPVSKGYMKKTKYLYFDGNNLVQIHE
;
A
#
# COMPACT_ATOMS: atom_id res chain seq x y z
N MET A 1 -47.63 -11.40 -3.50
CA MET A 1 -46.23 -11.75 -3.83
C MET A 1 -45.61 -10.88 -4.92
N THR A 2 -46.38 -10.25 -5.81
CA THR A 2 -45.88 -9.46 -6.97
C THR A 2 -45.16 -8.15 -6.62
N LYS A 3 -45.56 -7.46 -5.54
CA LYS A 3 -44.97 -6.16 -5.16
C LYS A 3 -43.53 -6.26 -4.63
N VAL A 4 -43.17 -7.38 -4.01
CA VAL A 4 -41.82 -7.61 -3.44
C VAL A 4 -40.79 -7.83 -4.55
N LEU A 5 -41.20 -8.48 -5.65
CA LEU A 5 -40.33 -8.78 -6.78
C LEU A 5 -39.89 -7.53 -7.54
N VAL A 6 -40.80 -6.55 -7.68
CA VAL A 6 -40.50 -5.27 -8.36
C VAL A 6 -39.51 -4.42 -7.57
N VAL A 7 -39.63 -4.39 -6.24
CA VAL A 7 -38.68 -3.65 -5.38
C VAL A 7 -37.29 -4.28 -5.44
N PHE A 8 -37.19 -5.61 -5.48
CA PHE A 8 -35.91 -6.31 -5.58
C PHE A 8 -35.21 -6.07 -6.93
N CYS A 9 -35.97 -6.00 -8.03
CA CYS A 9 -35.44 -5.68 -9.36
C CYS A 9 -34.98 -4.22 -9.53
N ILE A 10 -35.53 -3.27 -8.77
CA ILE A 10 -35.08 -1.87 -8.82
C ILE A 10 -33.80 -1.70 -8.00
N LEU A 11 -33.64 -2.43 -6.89
CA LEU A 11 -32.46 -2.35 -6.04
C LEU A 11 -31.19 -2.85 -6.74
N SER A 12 -31.31 -3.88 -7.60
CA SER A 12 -30.17 -4.48 -8.31
C SER A 12 -29.54 -3.58 -9.37
N ILE A 13 -30.25 -2.57 -9.88
CA ILE A 13 -29.73 -1.61 -10.86
C ILE A 13 -28.71 -0.66 -10.20
N PHE A 14 -28.87 -0.36 -8.89
CA PHE A 14 -27.97 0.51 -8.14
C PHE A 14 -26.67 -0.18 -7.68
N LEU A 15 -26.57 -1.50 -7.83
CA LEU A 15 -25.39 -2.28 -7.43
C LEU A 15 -24.41 -2.53 -8.58
N VAL A 16 -24.74 -2.09 -9.81
CA VAL A 16 -23.84 -2.19 -10.98
C VAL A 16 -22.89 -0.98 -11.03
N GLY A 17 -22.22 -0.72 -9.91
CA GLY A 17 -21.11 0.24 -9.86
C GLY A 17 -19.85 -0.46 -10.32
N CYS A 18 -19.58 -0.47 -11.63
CA CYS A 18 -18.26 -0.82 -12.13
C CYS A 18 -17.34 0.37 -11.76
N ALA A 19 -16.59 0.25 -10.67
CA ALA A 19 -15.57 1.24 -10.34
C ALA A 19 -14.59 1.28 -11.52
N GLY A 20 -14.58 2.40 -12.25
CA GLY A 20 -13.64 2.65 -13.33
C GLY A 20 -12.25 2.85 -12.74
N ILE A 21 -11.55 1.74 -12.49
CA ILE A 21 -10.14 1.77 -12.10
C ILE A 21 -9.34 1.89 -13.39
N GLU A 22 -8.86 3.10 -13.67
CA GLU A 22 -7.91 3.30 -14.77
C GLU A 22 -6.55 2.73 -14.35
N PRO A 23 -5.94 1.85 -15.16
CA PRO A 23 -4.60 1.35 -14.87
C PRO A 23 -3.58 2.48 -14.97
N PRO A 24 -2.52 2.48 -14.14
CA PRO A 24 -1.48 3.49 -14.21
C PRO A 24 -0.71 3.41 -15.54
N THR A 25 -0.28 4.56 -16.04
CA THR A 25 0.58 4.63 -17.23
C THR A 25 1.99 4.10 -16.92
N PRO A 26 2.74 3.60 -17.92
CA PRO A 26 4.13 3.17 -17.72
C PRO A 26 5.01 4.25 -17.09
N GLU A 27 4.83 5.51 -17.49
CA GLU A 27 5.56 6.64 -16.90
C GLU A 27 5.23 6.83 -15.42
N GLN A 28 3.96 6.69 -15.03
CA GLN A 28 3.57 6.75 -13.61
C GLN A 28 4.16 5.61 -12.80
N VAL A 29 4.21 4.38 -13.33
CA VAL A 29 4.83 3.23 -12.65
C VAL A 29 6.34 3.44 -12.51
N ILE A 30 7.01 3.92 -13.56
CA ILE A 30 8.45 4.23 -13.52
C ILE A 30 8.73 5.32 -12.49
N ASN A 31 7.96 6.40 -12.52
CA ASN A 31 8.11 7.52 -11.60
C ASN A 31 7.56 7.24 -10.21
N ASN A 32 6.80 6.16 -9.98
CA ASN A 32 6.18 5.76 -8.72
C ASN A 32 6.04 4.23 -8.60
N PRO A 33 7.17 3.49 -8.44
CA PRO A 33 7.18 2.04 -8.42
C PRO A 33 6.43 1.43 -7.22
N LEU A 34 6.34 2.16 -6.11
CA LEU A 34 5.60 1.75 -4.91
C LEU A 34 4.14 2.25 -4.91
N GLY A 35 3.68 2.82 -6.02
CA GLY A 35 2.36 3.45 -6.13
C GLY A 35 2.38 4.96 -5.86
N THR A 36 1.25 5.60 -6.17
CA THR A 36 1.04 7.06 -6.05
C THR A 36 0.38 7.47 -4.75
N ASP A 37 -0.22 6.51 -4.05
CA ASP A 37 -0.98 6.77 -2.83
C ASP A 37 -0.05 7.00 -1.64
N PRO A 38 -0.22 8.12 -0.92
CA PRO A 38 0.67 8.48 0.17
C PRO A 38 0.37 7.64 1.42
N LEU A 39 1.40 6.98 1.95
CA LEU A 39 1.33 6.41 3.29
C LEU A 39 1.32 7.51 4.36
N ARG A 40 0.64 7.25 5.46
CA ARG A 40 0.53 8.17 6.60
C ARG A 40 0.81 7.44 7.90
N VAL A 41 1.50 8.12 8.80
CA VAL A 41 1.67 7.66 10.19
C VAL A 41 0.29 7.40 10.80
N GLY A 42 0.16 6.28 11.50
CA GLY A 42 -1.07 5.77 12.08
C GLY A 42 -1.78 4.69 11.25
N MET A 43 -1.43 4.51 9.96
CA MET A 43 -1.96 3.41 9.15
C MET A 43 -1.59 2.04 9.74
N THR A 44 -2.51 1.09 9.62
CA THR A 44 -2.30 -0.30 9.98
C THR A 44 -1.42 -1.01 8.95
N LYS A 45 -0.80 -2.13 9.34
CA LYS A 45 -0.06 -2.99 8.40
C LYS A 45 -0.90 -3.45 7.21
N ASP A 46 -2.16 -3.81 7.45
CA ASP A 46 -3.06 -4.26 6.39
C ASP A 46 -3.38 -3.13 5.40
N GLU A 47 -3.60 -1.91 5.88
CA GLU A 47 -3.77 -0.74 5.02
C GLU A 47 -2.51 -0.49 4.18
N VAL A 48 -1.32 -0.54 4.79
CA VAL A 48 -0.06 -0.39 4.06
C VAL A 48 0.10 -1.46 2.98
N VAL A 49 -0.18 -2.74 3.30
CA VAL A 49 -0.11 -3.83 2.33
C VAL A 49 -1.15 -3.68 1.21
N SER A 50 -2.33 -3.14 1.51
CA SER A 50 -3.36 -2.91 0.49
C SER A 50 -2.95 -1.87 -0.54
N ILE A 51 -2.11 -0.90 -0.15
CA ILE A 51 -1.68 0.20 -1.01
C ILE A 51 -0.34 -0.13 -1.70
N TRP A 52 0.66 -0.57 -0.95
CA TRP A 52 2.04 -0.76 -1.43
C TRP A 52 2.42 -2.23 -1.64
N GLY A 53 1.53 -3.17 -1.30
CA GLY A 53 1.85 -4.59 -1.32
C GLY A 53 2.73 -5.01 -0.14
N LYS A 54 3.16 -6.28 -0.18
CA LYS A 54 4.01 -6.85 0.87
C LYS A 54 5.42 -6.24 0.82
N PRO A 55 6.07 -6.03 1.97
CA PRO A 55 7.46 -5.58 2.00
C PRO A 55 8.41 -6.65 1.48
N ASP A 56 9.56 -6.23 0.99
CA ASP A 56 10.63 -7.15 0.56
C ASP A 56 11.33 -7.78 1.77
N VAL A 57 11.52 -6.98 2.82
CA VAL A 57 12.18 -7.41 4.07
C VAL A 57 11.40 -6.92 5.28
N VAL A 58 11.30 -7.79 6.29
CA VAL A 58 10.74 -7.48 7.61
C VAL A 58 11.78 -7.79 8.67
N ASN A 59 12.27 -6.76 9.35
CA ASN A 59 13.21 -6.84 10.46
C ASN A 59 12.47 -6.64 11.78
N GLN A 60 12.73 -7.48 12.79
CA GLN A 60 12.21 -7.26 14.14
C GLN A 60 13.14 -6.33 14.91
N ALA A 61 12.64 -5.15 15.29
CA ALA A 61 13.39 -4.10 15.99
C ALA A 61 13.22 -4.16 17.52
N GLY A 62 12.73 -5.28 18.06
CA GLY A 62 12.52 -5.51 19.49
C GLY A 62 11.12 -5.14 19.98
N LEU A 63 11.00 -4.80 21.27
CA LEU A 63 9.74 -4.41 21.91
C LEU A 63 9.76 -2.93 22.30
N SER A 64 8.61 -2.27 22.29
CA SER A 64 8.45 -0.93 22.86
C SER A 64 8.70 -0.93 24.38
N LYS A 65 9.19 0.19 24.91
CA LYS A 65 9.51 0.31 26.34
C LYS A 65 8.21 0.39 27.15
N GLY A 66 7.98 -0.58 28.05
CA GLY A 66 6.84 -0.61 28.98
C GLY A 66 6.42 -2.04 29.37
N LEU A 67 5.64 -2.19 30.45
CA LEU A 67 4.98 -3.46 30.77
C LEU A 67 3.92 -3.76 29.71
N GLY A 68 4.09 -4.85 28.96
CA GLY A 68 3.19 -5.22 27.84
C GLY A 68 3.61 -4.65 26.48
N GLY A 69 4.90 -4.34 26.31
CA GLY A 69 5.45 -3.74 25.09
C GLY A 69 4.98 -4.40 23.79
N THR A 70 4.68 -3.56 22.80
CA THR A 70 4.30 -3.92 21.44
C THR A 70 5.54 -4.25 20.60
N LYS A 71 5.41 -5.20 19.67
CA LYS A 71 6.50 -5.59 18.77
C LYS A 71 6.81 -4.46 17.80
N LYS A 72 8.07 -4.06 17.73
CA LYS A 72 8.57 -3.11 16.76
C LYS A 72 9.10 -3.85 15.54
N GLU A 73 8.68 -3.40 14.38
CA GLU A 73 9.11 -3.95 13.10
C GLU A 73 9.59 -2.83 12.19
N GLU A 74 10.60 -3.13 11.39
CA GLU A 74 11.04 -2.31 10.28
C GLU A 74 10.76 -3.08 8.99
N TRP A 75 10.02 -2.48 8.09
CA TRP A 75 9.73 -3.03 6.77
C TRP A 75 10.52 -2.24 5.72
N ALA A 76 11.23 -2.94 4.85
CA ALA A 76 11.95 -2.31 3.74
C ALA A 76 11.29 -2.61 2.40
N TYR A 77 11.17 -1.58 1.58
CA TYR A 77 10.70 -1.64 0.20
C TYR A 77 11.81 -1.16 -0.74
N TYR A 78 12.34 -2.08 -1.54
CA TYR A 78 13.31 -1.79 -2.57
C TYR A 78 12.58 -1.44 -3.87
N PRO A 79 13.02 -0.40 -4.58
CA PRO A 79 12.49 -0.12 -5.89
C PRO A 79 13.03 -1.16 -6.87
N GLU A 80 12.26 -2.22 -7.11
CA GLU A 80 12.62 -3.21 -8.13
C GLU A 80 12.35 -2.67 -9.53
N TYR A 81 13.41 -2.60 -10.34
CA TYR A 81 13.32 -2.44 -11.79
C TYR A 81 14.02 -3.62 -12.45
N SER A 82 13.57 -4.84 -12.16
CA SER A 82 14.24 -6.06 -12.64
C SER A 82 14.19 -6.25 -14.16
N ASN A 83 13.23 -5.61 -14.85
CA ASN A 83 12.98 -5.84 -16.29
C ASN A 83 12.90 -4.57 -17.15
N VAL A 84 13.20 -3.38 -16.61
CA VAL A 84 13.12 -2.14 -17.38
C VAL A 84 14.54 -1.65 -17.66
N PRO A 85 14.97 -1.54 -18.94
CA PRO A 85 16.24 -0.91 -19.29
C PRO A 85 16.13 0.60 -19.03
N ILE A 86 16.29 1.03 -17.79
CA ILE A 86 16.25 2.44 -17.41
C ILE A 86 17.62 3.05 -17.71
N PRO A 87 17.71 4.08 -18.58
CA PRO A 87 18.94 4.82 -18.74
C PRO A 87 19.28 5.50 -17.40
N VAL A 88 20.39 5.09 -16.81
CA VAL A 88 21.00 5.60 -15.56
C VAL A 88 21.21 7.13 -15.55
N SER A 89 21.06 7.81 -16.68
CA SER A 89 21.35 9.24 -16.86
C SER A 89 20.30 10.21 -16.33
N LYS A 90 19.20 9.74 -15.71
CA LYS A 90 18.09 10.63 -15.29
C LYS A 90 17.63 10.44 -13.83
N GLY A 91 18.51 10.00 -12.93
CA GLY A 91 18.25 10.06 -11.48
C GLY A 91 17.03 9.28 -10.99
N TYR A 92 16.48 8.36 -11.80
CA TYR A 92 15.28 7.57 -11.53
C TYR A 92 15.45 6.45 -10.47
N MET A 93 16.59 6.41 -9.77
CA MET A 93 16.74 5.54 -8.62
C MET A 93 15.92 6.12 -7.48
N LYS A 94 14.64 5.74 -7.41
CA LYS A 94 13.87 5.89 -6.18
C LYS A 94 14.68 5.29 -5.04
N LYS A 95 14.69 5.96 -3.90
CA LYS A 95 15.37 5.45 -2.70
C LYS A 95 14.57 4.31 -2.10
N THR A 96 15.26 3.35 -1.49
CA THR A 96 14.65 2.35 -0.60
C THR A 96 13.81 3.07 0.45
N LYS A 97 12.59 2.56 0.70
CA LYS A 97 11.75 3.08 1.79
C LYS A 97 11.85 2.16 2.99
N TYR A 98 11.96 2.76 4.17
CA TYR A 98 11.90 2.06 5.44
C TYR A 98 10.68 2.53 6.22
N LEU A 99 9.83 1.59 6.61
CA LEU A 99 8.63 1.83 7.40
C LEU A 99 8.82 1.21 8.78
N TYR A 100 8.64 2.00 9.84
CA TYR A 100 8.73 1.53 11.21
C TYR A 100 7.35 1.39 11.81
N PHE A 101 7.06 0.22 12.34
CA PHE A 101 5.81 -0.11 13.01
C PHE A 101 6.03 -0.29 14.50
N ASP A 102 5.05 0.18 15.28
CA ASP A 102 4.90 -0.18 16.69
C ASP A 102 3.58 -0.93 16.88
N GLY A 103 3.67 -2.24 17.10
CA GLY A 103 2.53 -3.14 17.03
C GLY A 103 1.98 -3.22 15.60
N ASN A 104 0.73 -2.80 15.41
CA ASN A 104 0.06 -2.82 14.11
C ASN A 104 0.16 -1.49 13.35
N ASN A 105 0.63 -0.42 13.99
CA ASN A 105 0.51 0.94 13.46
C ASN A 105 1.85 1.45 12.94
N LEU A 106 1.83 2.09 11.78
CA LEU A 106 2.97 2.78 11.19
C LEU A 106 3.30 4.02 12.03
N VAL A 107 4.52 4.10 12.56
CA VAL A 107 4.96 5.22 13.41
C VAL A 107 5.96 6.14 12.72
N GLN A 108 6.70 5.65 11.74
CA GLN A 108 7.70 6.45 11.03
C GLN A 108 7.95 5.92 9.61
N ILE A 109 8.23 6.85 8.70
CA ILE A 109 8.58 6.61 7.29
C ILE A 109 9.95 7.26 7.04
N HIS A 110 10.88 6.53 6.43
CA HIS A 110 12.23 6.99 6.11
C HIS A 110 12.64 6.62 4.67
N GLU A 111 13.56 7.37 4.08
CA GLU A 111 14.03 7.24 2.68
C GLU A 111 15.55 7.40 2.55
#